data_AF-A0AA89P3I8-F1
#
_entry.id   AF-A0AA89P3I8-F1
#
_cell.length_a   1.000
_cell.length_b   1.000
_cell.length_c   1.000
_cell.angle_alpha   90.00
_cell.angle_beta   90.00
_cell.angle_gamma   90.00
#
_symmetry.space_group_name_H-M   'P 1'
#
loop_
_entity.id
_entity.type
_entity.pdbx_description
1 polymer ?
#
loop_
_entity_poly.entity_id
_entity_poly.type
_entity_poly.pdbx_seq_one_letter_code
_entity_poly.pdbx_strand_id
1 'polypeptide(L)' 'MRKKGLQITNDHGWTIERLQEQERKMKKANMAKRIAVIRLIARLRKINLNLYSTALACQSRKAALSNLDRERLN' A
#
# COMPACT_ATOMS: atom_id res chain seq x y z
N MET A 1 3.46 -16.64 33.10
CA MET A 1 3.48 -17.10 31.69
C MET A 1 3.59 -15.90 30.75
N ARG A 2 4.76 -15.64 30.13
CA ARG A 2 4.89 -14.60 29.11
C ARG A 2 4.15 -15.06 27.85
N LYS A 3 3.01 -14.42 27.53
CA LYS A 3 2.31 -14.65 26.26
C LYS A 3 3.29 -14.33 25.13
N LYS A 4 3.77 -15.36 24.40
CA LYS A 4 4.46 -15.19 23.10
C LYS A 4 3.43 -14.70 22.09
N GLY A 5 3.02 -13.43 22.23
CA GLY A 5 2.26 -12.74 21.20
C GLY A 5 3.20 -12.58 20.01
N LEU A 6 2.81 -13.09 18.84
CA LEU A 6 3.59 -12.88 17.62
C LEU A 6 3.74 -11.36 17.43
N GLN A 7 4.96 -10.88 17.65
CA GLN A 7 5.37 -9.52 17.42
C GLN A 7 5.66 -9.44 15.94
N ILE A 8 4.67 -8.96 15.17
CA ILE A 8 4.87 -8.69 13.75
C ILE A 8 5.57 -7.33 13.73
N THR A 9 6.90 -7.35 13.81
CA THR A 9 7.70 -6.13 13.63
C THR A 9 7.67 -5.74 12.15
N ASN A 10 7.63 -4.42 11.91
CA ASN A 10 7.58 -3.80 10.59
C ASN A 10 8.93 -3.90 9.83
N ASP A 11 9.92 -4.60 10.41
CA ASP A 11 11.30 -4.61 9.97
C ASP A 11 11.55 -5.49 8.73
N HIS A 12 10.55 -6.25 8.28
CA HIS A 12 10.75 -7.32 7.28
C HIS A 12 10.21 -7.03 5.87
N GLY A 13 9.79 -5.80 5.57
CA GLY A 13 9.36 -5.45 4.20
C GLY A 13 8.22 -6.36 3.70
N TRP A 14 7.20 -6.56 4.53
CA TRP A 14 6.10 -7.48 4.22
C TRP A 14 5.33 -7.04 2.98
N THR A 15 5.55 -7.74 1.86
CA THR A 15 4.73 -7.58 0.66
C THR A 15 3.38 -8.29 0.82
N ILE A 16 2.38 -7.84 0.06
CA ILE A 16 1.02 -8.42 0.08
C ILE A 16 1.08 -9.92 -0.26
N GLU A 17 1.96 -10.35 -1.16
CA GLU A 17 2.17 -11.74 -1.55
C GLU A 17 2.68 -12.59 -0.38
N ARG A 18 3.70 -12.11 0.34
CA ARG A 18 4.24 -12.84 1.51
C ARG A 18 3.22 -12.95 2.64
N LEU A 19 2.37 -11.94 2.80
CA LEU A 19 1.26 -11.99 3.76
C LEU A 19 0.19 -13.03 3.36
N GLN A 20 -0.14 -13.14 2.07
CA GLN A 20 -1.05 -14.17 1.57
C GLN A 20 -0.49 -15.58 1.76
N GLU A 21 0.80 -15.76 1.48
CA GLU A 21 1.45 -17.05 1.65
C GLU A 21 1.48 -17.47 3.14
N GLN A 22 1.75 -16.52 4.03
CA GLN A 22 1.73 -16.77 5.46
C GLN A 22 0.32 -17.11 5.96
N GLU A 23 -0.70 -16.41 5.47
CA GLU A 23 -2.11 -16.71 5.78
C GLU A 23 -2.48 -18.16 5.43
N ARG A 24 -2.00 -18.68 4.28
CA ARG A 24 -2.21 -20.08 3.88
C ARG A 24 -1.47 -21.08 4.78
N LYS A 25 -0.29 -20.71 5.30
CA LYS A 25 0.52 -21.57 6.19
C LYS A 25 0.00 -21.60 7.63
N MET A 26 -0.75 -20.59 8.06
CA MET A 26 -1.21 -20.49 9.45
C MET A 26 -2.44 -21.36 9.75
N LYS A 27 -2.23 -22.45 10.48
CA LYS A 27 -3.31 -23.33 10.97
C LYS A 27 -4.15 -22.73 12.11
N LYS A 28 -3.67 -21.68 12.80
CA LYS A 28 -4.39 -21.03 13.91
C LYS A 28 -5.28 -19.91 13.39
N ALA A 29 -6.59 -20.06 13.54
CA ALA A 29 -7.60 -19.10 13.06
C ALA A 29 -7.36 -17.66 13.55
N ASN A 30 -7.01 -17.46 14.82
CA ASN A 30 -6.75 -16.12 15.37
C ASN A 30 -5.52 -15.45 14.68
N MET A 31 -4.50 -16.24 14.36
CA MET A 31 -3.29 -15.74 13.72
C MET A 31 -3.52 -15.43 12.24
N ALA A 32 -4.31 -16.26 11.55
CA ALA A 32 -4.75 -15.99 10.18
C ALA A 32 -5.57 -14.69 10.10
N LYS A 33 -6.49 -14.44 11.05
CA LYS A 33 -7.24 -13.18 11.13
C LYS A 33 -6.31 -11.97 11.29
N ARG A 34 -5.30 -12.05 12.16
CA ARG A 34 -4.31 -10.96 12.32
C ARG A 34 -3.54 -10.68 11.03
N ILE A 35 -3.12 -11.73 10.31
CA ILE A 35 -2.42 -11.58 9.02
C ILE A 35 -3.35 -10.98 7.95
N ALA A 36 -4.62 -11.40 7.90
CA ALA A 36 -5.60 -10.85 6.98
C ALA A 36 -5.83 -9.35 7.19
N VAL A 37 -5.90 -8.89 8.45
CA VAL A 37 -6.00 -7.47 8.80
C VAL A 37 -4.76 -6.70 8.34
N ILE A 38 -3.57 -7.23 8.57
CA ILE A 38 -2.32 -6.60 8.13
C ILE A 38 -2.25 -6.52 6.60
N ARG A 39 -2.67 -7.58 5.89
CA ARG A 39 -2.77 -7.58 4.43
C ARG A 39 -3.74 -6.51 3.91
N LEU A 40 -4.87 -6.32 4.58
CA LEU A 40 -5.83 -5.28 4.24
C LEU A 40 -5.22 -3.88 4.40
N ILE A 41 -4.58 -3.61 5.54
CA ILE A 41 -3.92 -2.33 5.81
C ILE A 41 -2.82 -2.05 4.78
N ALA A 42 -1.98 -3.05 4.45
CA ALA A 42 -0.94 -2.93 3.44
C ALA A 42 -1.52 -2.63 2.05
N ARG A 43 -2.63 -3.27 1.67
CA ARG A 43 -3.33 -3.02 0.40
C ARG A 43 -3.91 -1.61 0.36
N LEU A 44 -4.57 -1.16 1.42
CA LEU A 44 -5.11 0.19 1.51
C LEU A 44 -4.02 1.26 1.41
N ARG A 45 -2.86 1.05 2.06
CA ARG A 45 -1.70 1.94 1.95
C ARG A 45 -1.16 2.01 0.51
N LYS A 46 -1.05 0.86 -0.18
CA LYS A 46 -0.59 0.80 -1.58
C LYS A 46 -1.55 1.51 -2.53
N ILE A 47 -2.86 1.30 -2.37
CA ILE A 47 -3.90 2.00 -3.15
C ILE A 47 -3.79 3.52 -2.92
N ASN A 48 -3.71 3.95 -1.66
CA ASN A 48 -3.63 5.37 -1.32
C ASN A 48 -2.39 6.02 -1.95
N LEU A 49 -1.22 5.38 -1.85
CA LEU A 49 0.01 5.87 -2.48
C LEU A 49 -0.11 5.99 -4.02
N ASN A 50 -0.78 5.02 -4.66
CA ASN A 50 -1.03 5.06 -6.11
C ASN A 50 -2.02 6.17 -6.51
N LEU A 51 -3.02 6.46 -5.69
CA LEU A 51 -3.93 7.58 -5.95
C LEU A 51 -3.20 8.93 -5.85
N TYR A 52 -2.34 9.09 -4.83
CA TYR A 52 -1.57 10.32 -4.68
C TYR A 52 -0.58 10.55 -5.83
N SER A 53 0.13 9.51 -6.28
CA SER A 53 1.08 9.64 -7.38
C SER A 53 0.39 9.94 -8.72
N THR A 54 -0.77 9.35 -8.97
CA THR A 54 -1.57 9.61 -10.18
C THR A 54 -2.21 11.01 -10.15
N ALA A 55 -2.71 11.46 -9.00
CA ALA A 55 -3.23 12.81 -8.83
C ALA A 55 -2.14 13.87 -9.10
N LEU A 56 -0.93 13.67 -8.54
CA LEU A 56 0.20 14.56 -8.77
C LEU A 56 0.63 14.57 -10.25
N ALA A 57 0.72 13.40 -10.89
CA ALA A 57 1.04 13.31 -12.32
C ALA A 57 -0.01 14.00 -13.20
N CYS A 58 -1.30 13.92 -12.83
CA CYS A 58 -2.39 14.60 -13.53
C CYS A 58 -2.28 16.12 -13.39
N GLN A 59 -1.97 16.62 -12.18
CA GLN A 59 -1.79 18.04 -11.92
C GLN A 59 -0.60 18.62 -12.71
N SER A 60 0.53 17.90 -12.74
CA SER A 60 1.71 18.29 -13.53
C SER A 60 1.44 18.31 -15.03
N ARG A 61 0.66 17.35 -15.57
CA ARG A 61 0.25 17.37 -17.00
C ARG A 61 -0.65 18.54 -17.32
N LYS A 62 -1.61 18.86 -16.44
CA LYS A 62 -2.51 20.00 -16.64
C LYS A 62 -1.73 21.32 -16.67
N ALA A 63 -0.76 21.49 -15.78
CA ALA A 63 0.12 22.65 -15.78
C ALA A 63 0.98 22.73 -17.05
N ALA A 64 1.52 21.60 -17.53
CA ALA A 64 2.30 21.56 -18.77
C ALA A 64 1.46 21.92 -20.01
N LEU A 65 0.20 21.44 -20.08
CA LEU A 65 -0.72 21.82 -21.16
C LEU A 65 -1.01 23.32 -21.15
N SER A 66 -1.31 23.89 -19.97
CA SER A 66 -1.58 25.32 -19.85
C SER A 66 -0.39 26.19 -20.23
N ASN A 67 0.84 25.73 -20.01
CA ASN A 67 2.04 26.43 -20.46
C ASN A 67 2.21 26.37 -21.99
N LEU A 68 1.97 25.21 -22.61
CA LEU A 68 1.98 25.06 -24.07
C LEU A 68 0.92 25.91 -24.76
N ASP A 69 -0.29 25.95 -24.20
CA ASP A 69 -1.37 26.80 -24.72
C ASP A 69 -1.00 28.29 -24.62
N ARG A 70 -0.28 28.68 -23.56
CA ARG A 70 0.22 30.05 -23.38
C ARG A 70 1.34 30.41 -24.34
N GLU A 71 2.25 29.47 -24.63
CA GLU A 71 3.31 29.64 -25.63
C GLU A 71 2.77 29.72 -27.06
N ARG A 72 1.64 29.03 -27.36
CA ARG A 72 0.99 29.10 -28.68
C ARG A 72 0.20 30.38 -28.94
N LEU A 73 -0.09 31.16 -27.89
CA LEU A 73 -0.84 32.41 -27.96
C LEU A 73 0.07 33.65 -28.00
N ASN A 74 1.39 33.47 -27.86
CA ASN A 74 2.42 34.49 -28.04
C ASN A 74 3.12 34.30 -29.39
#